data_AF-A0ABD4RWZ8-F1
#
_entry.id   AF-A0ABD4RWZ8-F1
#
_cell.length_a   1.000
_cell.length_b   1.000
_cell.length_c   1.000
_cell.angle_alpha   90.00
_cell.angle_beta   90.00
_cell.angle_gamma   90.00
#
_symmetry.space_group_name_H-M   'P 1'
#
loop_
_entity.id
_entity.type
_entity.pdbx_description
1 polymer ?
#
loop_
_entity_poly.entity_id
_entity_poly.type
_entity_poly.pdbx_seq_one_letter_code
_entity_poly.pdbx_strand_id
1 'polypeptide(L)'
;MSIKYKDKVVFIVDSSKKEKLDKAGIEYETLENENYYVVQQGRRSKRFNDEQVKKIKNDLDNGLSIRKAEQKYNCGRNTIMKIKKNEY
;
A
#
# COMPACT_ATOMS: atom_id res chain seq x y z
N MET A 1 -6.83 2.37 -14.96
CA MET A 1 -6.53 2.71 -13.55
C MET A 1 -7.74 3.47 -13.01
N SER A 2 -8.24 3.13 -11.82
CA SER A 2 -9.37 3.85 -11.20
C SER A 2 -8.90 4.67 -10.01
N ILE A 3 -9.40 5.89 -9.87
CA ILE A 3 -9.10 6.78 -8.74
C ILE A 3 -10.40 7.12 -7.99
N LYS A 4 -10.28 7.48 -6.72
CA LYS A 4 -11.40 8.06 -5.96
C LYS A 4 -11.41 9.57 -6.17
N TYR A 5 -12.48 10.10 -6.72
CA TYR A 5 -12.70 11.53 -6.92
C TYR A 5 -14.11 11.90 -6.46
N LYS A 6 -14.24 12.88 -5.54
CA LYS A 6 -15.54 13.29 -4.95
C LYS A 6 -16.40 12.10 -4.50
N ASP A 7 -15.80 11.16 -3.76
CA ASP A 7 -16.41 9.91 -3.27
C ASP A 7 -16.97 8.96 -4.35
N LYS A 8 -16.67 9.22 -5.62
CA LYS A 8 -16.98 8.34 -6.75
C LYS A 8 -15.73 7.62 -7.24
N VAL A 9 -15.93 6.42 -7.78
CA VAL A 9 -14.89 5.68 -8.49
C VAL A 9 -14.90 6.15 -9.94
N VAL A 10 -13.79 6.70 -10.41
CA VAL A 10 -13.65 7.17 -11.79
C VAL A 10 -12.52 6.42 -12.50
N PHE A 11 -12.63 6.27 -13.82
CA PHE A 11 -11.65 5.58 -14.65
C PHE A 11 -10.88 6.58 -15.50
N ILE A 12 -9.56 6.44 -15.55
CA ILE A 12 -8.69 7.24 -16.43
C ILE A 12 -8.56 6.51 -17.76
N VAL A 13 -8.84 7.23 -18.85
CA VAL A 13 -8.79 6.74 -20.23
C VAL A 13 -7.80 7.58 -21.03
N ASP A 14 -7.12 6.95 -21.99
CA ASP A 14 -6.22 7.61 -22.92
C ASP A 14 -6.98 8.58 -23.84
N SER A 15 -6.41 9.76 -24.11
CA SER A 15 -7.02 10.80 -24.94
C SER A 15 -7.30 10.33 -26.38
N SER A 16 -6.52 9.37 -26.89
CA SER A 16 -6.75 8.72 -28.19
C SER A 16 -8.08 7.98 -28.30
N LYS A 17 -8.77 7.73 -27.18
CA LYS A 17 -10.09 7.07 -27.15
C LYS A 17 -11.26 8.05 -27.07
N LYS A 18 -11.01 9.37 -27.07
CA LYS A 18 -12.05 10.40 -27.00
C LYS A 18 -13.17 10.19 -28.02
N GLU A 19 -12.82 9.99 -29.28
CA GLU A 19 -13.83 9.76 -30.35
C GLU A 19 -14.73 8.56 -30.09
N LYS A 20 -14.24 7.53 -29.38
CA LYS A 20 -15.05 6.36 -29.01
C LYS A 20 -16.04 6.68 -27.91
N LEU A 21 -15.67 7.55 -26.97
CA LEU A 21 -16.56 8.03 -25.91
C LEU A 21 -17.65 8.92 -26.50
N ASP A 22 -17.28 9.83 -27.39
CA ASP A 22 -18.22 10.71 -28.09
C ASP A 22 -19.24 9.89 -28.91
N LYS A 23 -18.77 8.89 -29.69
CA LYS A 23 -19.64 7.98 -30.45
C LYS A 23 -20.57 7.13 -29.58
N ALA A 24 -20.12 6.78 -28.37
CA ALA A 24 -20.90 6.00 -27.42
C ALA A 24 -21.85 6.85 -26.56
N GLY A 25 -21.81 8.19 -26.70
CA GLY A 25 -22.62 9.11 -25.88
C GLY A 25 -22.24 9.07 -24.40
N ILE A 26 -20.98 8.77 -24.08
CA ILE A 26 -20.50 8.70 -22.70
C ILE A 26 -19.94 10.06 -22.31
N GLU A 27 -20.54 10.68 -21.28
CA GLU A 27 -20.04 11.93 -20.72
C GLU A 27 -18.69 11.73 -20.00
N TYR A 28 -17.77 12.68 -20.19
CA TYR A 28 -16.48 12.72 -19.49
C TYR A 28 -16.09 14.17 -19.17
N GLU A 29 -15.29 14.33 -18.11
CA GLU A 29 -14.71 15.61 -17.72
C GLU A 29 -13.21 15.62 -18.04
N THR A 30 -12.70 16.73 -18.56
CA THR A 30 -11.27 16.95 -18.81
C THR A 30 -10.64 17.65 -17.61
N LEU A 31 -9.51 17.12 -17.14
CA LEU A 31 -8.75 17.68 -16.01
C LEU A 31 -7.72 18.75 -16.46
N GLU A 32 -7.83 19.31 -17.66
CA GLU A 32 -6.82 20.21 -18.28
C GLU A 32 -6.67 21.57 -17.59
N ASN A 33 -7.70 22.05 -16.87
CA ASN A 33 -7.71 23.41 -16.33
C ASN A 33 -7.06 23.55 -14.93
N GLU A 34 -6.65 22.46 -14.30
CA GLU A 34 -5.95 22.49 -13.01
C GLU A 34 -4.77 21.51 -13.05
N ASN A 35 -3.61 21.92 -12.49
CA ASN A 35 -2.40 21.09 -12.45
C ASN A 35 -2.59 19.90 -11.49
N TYR A 36 -3.17 18.81 -11.98
CA TYR A 36 -3.31 17.59 -11.20
C TYR A 36 -2.11 16.66 -11.36
N TYR A 37 -1.60 16.18 -10.23
CA TYR A 37 -0.62 15.10 -10.17
C TYR A 37 -1.31 13.83 -9.70
N VAL A 38 -1.38 12.81 -10.56
CA VAL A 38 -1.76 11.47 -10.11
C VAL A 38 -0.54 10.84 -9.43
N VAL A 39 -0.47 10.95 -8.11
CA VAL A 39 0.54 10.26 -7.32
C VAL A 39 0.09 8.84 -7.02
N GLN A 40 0.91 7.86 -7.38
CA GLN A 40 0.72 6.50 -6.88
C GLN A 40 1.10 6.52 -5.40
N GLN A 41 0.14 6.28 -4.51
CA GLN A 41 0.44 6.14 -3.09
C GLN A 41 1.40 4.96 -2.94
N GLY A 42 2.68 5.25 -2.68
CA GLY A 42 3.68 4.22 -2.44
C GLY A 42 3.20 3.28 -1.34
N ARG A 43 3.47 1.98 -1.48
CA ARG A 43 3.22 1.05 -0.37
C ARG A 43 4.02 1.55 0.83
N ARG A 44 3.36 1.70 1.98
CA ARG A 44 4.05 2.06 3.22
C ARG A 44 5.20 1.08 3.41
N SER A 45 6.41 1.61 3.62
CA SER A 45 7.59 0.77 3.85
C SER A 45 7.34 -0.18 5.02
N LYS A 46 7.83 -1.42 4.91
CA LYS A 46 7.83 -2.33 6.06
C LYS A 46 8.61 -1.68 7.19
N ARG A 47 8.15 -1.91 8.43
CA ARG A 47 8.76 -1.33 9.63
C ARG A 47 10.16 -1.87 9.87
N PHE A 48 10.39 -3.14 9.56
CA PHE A 48 11.66 -3.82 9.75
C PHE A 48 12.27 -4.22 8.41
N ASN A 49 13.59 -4.05 8.29
CA ASN A 49 14.36 -4.59 7.19
C ASN A 49 14.74 -6.07 7.44
N ASP A 50 15.33 -6.73 6.44
CA ASP A 50 15.61 -8.16 6.49
C ASP A 50 16.58 -8.54 7.62
N GLU A 51 17.56 -7.70 7.94
CA GLU A 51 18.49 -7.93 9.05
C GLU A 51 17.78 -7.86 10.40
N GLN A 52 16.89 -6.88 10.58
CA GLN A 52 16.08 -6.73 11.78
C GLN A 52 15.12 -7.91 11.94
N VAL A 53 14.50 -8.36 10.85
CA VAL A 53 13.63 -9.55 10.84
C VAL A 53 14.41 -10.79 11.26
N LYS A 54 15.64 -10.99 10.74
CA LYS A 54 16.52 -12.08 11.15
C LYS A 54 16.87 -12.01 12.64
N LYS A 55 17.20 -10.83 13.17
CA LYS A 55 17.48 -10.64 14.61
C LYS A 55 16.26 -10.98 15.47
N ILE A 56 15.08 -10.46 15.12
CA ILE A 56 13.84 -10.72 15.85
C ILE A 56 13.53 -12.23 15.84
N LYS A 57 13.69 -12.89 14.69
CA LYS A 57 13.47 -14.33 14.56
C LYS A 57 14.43 -15.15 15.43
N ASN A 58 15.73 -14.85 15.38
CA ASN A 58 16.72 -15.51 16.22
C ASN A 58 16.42 -15.34 17.71
N ASP A 59 16.01 -14.16 18.15
CA ASP A 59 15.62 -13.93 19.54
C ASP A 59 14.42 -14.79 19.96
N LEU A 60 13.41 -14.92 19.09
CA LEU A 60 12.24 -15.76 19.33
C LEU A 60 12.60 -17.25 19.37
N ASP A 61 13.48 -17.70 18.48
CA ASP A 61 13.94 -19.09 18.41
C ASP A 61 14.83 -19.45 19.62
N ASN A 62 15.55 -18.47 20.18
CA ASN A 62 16.32 -18.58 21.42
C ASN A 62 15.47 -18.47 22.71
N GLY A 63 14.13 -18.53 22.59
CA GLY A 63 13.22 -18.59 23.75
C GLY A 63 12.71 -17.23 24.25
N LEU A 64 12.94 -16.13 23.53
CA LEU A 64 12.30 -14.85 23.88
C LEU A 64 10.78 -14.97 23.69
N SER A 65 10.01 -14.65 24.74
CA SER A 65 8.55 -14.66 24.64
C SER A 65 8.05 -13.54 23.73
N ILE A 66 6.91 -13.78 23.06
CA ILE A 66 6.29 -12.79 22.15
C ILE A 66 6.08 -11.45 22.87
N ARG A 67 5.61 -11.47 24.13
CA ARG A 67 5.37 -10.25 24.91
C ARG A 67 6.66 -9.47 25.19
N LYS A 68 7.77 -10.16 25.47
CA LYS A 68 9.08 -9.51 25.65
C LYS A 68 9.60 -8.97 24.32
N ALA A 69 9.38 -9.66 23.20
CA ALA A 69 9.75 -9.18 21.88
C ALA A 69 8.94 -7.93 21.46
N GLU A 70 7.64 -7.88 21.77
CA GLU A 70 6.81 -6.69 21.54
C GLU A 70 7.38 -5.44 22.24
N GLN A 71 7.78 -5.59 23.51
CA GLN A 71 8.39 -4.53 24.29
C GLN A 71 9.78 -4.16 23.75
N LYS A 72 10.62 -5.16 23.46
CA LYS A 72 12.00 -4.96 22.97
C LYS A 72 12.04 -4.25 21.61
N TYR A 73 11.15 -4.60 20.69
CA TYR A 73 11.12 -4.06 19.32
C TYR A 73 10.03 -2.99 19.12
N ASN A 74 9.35 -2.61 20.20
CA ASN A 74 8.26 -1.61 20.23
C ASN A 74 7.22 -1.82 19.12
N CYS A 75 6.80 -3.06 18.88
CA CYS A 75 5.86 -3.38 17.80
C CYS A 75 4.75 -4.33 18.28
N GLY A 76 3.62 -4.33 17.57
CA GLY A 76 2.46 -5.11 17.97
C GLY A 76 2.65 -6.61 17.75
N ARG A 77 1.90 -7.40 18.52
CA ARG A 77 1.90 -8.87 18.52
C ARG A 77 1.84 -9.50 17.14
N ASN A 78 0.98 -8.95 16.29
CA ASN A 78 0.78 -9.46 14.93
C ASN A 78 2.06 -9.37 14.10
N THR A 79 2.84 -8.30 14.25
CA THR A 79 4.11 -8.15 13.55
C THR A 79 5.11 -9.22 14.00
N ILE A 80 5.25 -9.40 15.32
CA ILE A 80 6.14 -10.43 15.88
C ILE A 80 5.69 -11.83 15.44
N MET A 81 4.39 -12.13 15.43
CA MET A 81 3.88 -13.42 14.96
C MET A 81 4.15 -13.66 13.48
N LYS A 82 3.97 -12.65 12.62
CA LYS A 82 4.30 -12.74 11.19
C LYS A 82 5.78 -13.04 10.99
N ILE A 83 6.65 -12.37 11.73
CA ILE A 83 8.10 -12.65 11.69
C ILE A 83 8.39 -14.08 12.13
N LYS A 84 7.76 -14.55 13.22
CA LYS A 84 7.92 -15.94 13.70
C LYS A 84 7.50 -16.97 12.65
N LYS A 85 6.44 -16.69 11.89
CA LYS A 85 5.91 -17.56 10.83
C LYS A 85 6.59 -17.40 9.46
N ASN A 86 7.57 -16.50 9.32
CA ASN A 86 8.14 -16.09 8.03
C ASN A 86 7.13 -15.50 7.03
N GLU A 87 6.10 -14.81 7.54
CA GLU A 87 5.04 -14.16 6.77
C GLU A 87 5.15 -12.61 6.79
N TYR A 88 6.30 -12.08 7.22
CA TYR A 88 6.51 -10.64 7.41
C TYR A 88 6.86 -9.89 6.13
#